data_AF-A0A7J8XCF3-F1
#
_entry.id   AF-A0A7J8XCF3-F1
#
_cell.length_a   1.000
_cell.length_b   1.000
_cell.length_c   1.000
_cell.angle_alpha   90.00
_cell.angle_beta   90.00
_cell.angle_gamma   90.00
#
_symmetry.space_group_name_H-M   'P 1'
#
loop_
_entity.id
_entity.type
_entity.pdbx_description
1 polymer ?
#
loop_
_entity_poly.entity_id
_entity_poly.type
_entity_poly.pdbx_seq_one_letter_code
_entity_poly.pdbx_strand_id
1 'polypeptide(L)'
;MIEYPTPTRAEVADVSEAVRQRADALMLSGESAMGQYPDKALAVLRSVSVRIEKWWREEKRHEAMVLPDVGTSFADSISEEICNSAAKMANNLEVDALFVYTKTGHMASLLSRCRPDCPIFAFTTTTSVRRRLNLQWGLIPFRLGFSDDMESNLNKTFSLLKARGMIKSGDLVIAVSDMLQSIQVMNVP
;
A
#
# COMPACT_ATOMS: atom_id res chain seq x y z
N MET A 1 -10.50 -5.71 24.51
CA MET A 1 -11.90 -6.07 24.14
C MET A 1 -12.18 -7.60 24.17
N ILE A 2 -11.67 -8.30 25.20
CA ILE A 2 -11.94 -9.74 25.40
C ILE A 2 -13.27 -9.92 26.13
N GLU A 3 -13.48 -9.20 27.23
CA GLU A 3 -14.70 -9.27 28.06
C GLU A 3 -15.67 -8.12 27.80
N TYR A 4 -15.17 -6.95 27.39
CA TYR A 4 -15.97 -5.74 27.22
C TYR A 4 -16.07 -5.34 25.74
N PRO A 5 -17.26 -4.91 25.29
CA PRO A 5 -17.52 -4.56 23.89
C PRO A 5 -16.97 -3.20 23.46
N THR A 6 -16.48 -2.39 24.40
CA THR A 6 -16.00 -1.02 24.16
C THR A 6 -14.57 -0.93 24.66
N PRO A 7 -13.64 -0.38 23.87
CA PRO A 7 -12.28 -0.14 24.32
C PRO A 7 -12.24 1.01 25.32
N THR A 8 -11.22 1.02 26.14
CA THR A 8 -10.83 2.17 26.96
C THR A 8 -10.24 3.28 26.10
N ARG A 9 -10.22 4.50 26.62
CA ARG A 9 -9.51 5.62 25.99
C ARG A 9 -8.01 5.33 25.80
N ALA A 10 -7.41 4.59 26.73
CA ALA A 10 -5.99 4.24 26.67
C ALA A 10 -5.70 3.26 25.51
N GLU A 11 -6.52 2.22 25.33
CA GLU A 11 -6.38 1.30 24.19
C GLU A 11 -6.50 2.03 22.83
N VAL A 12 -7.45 2.98 22.72
CA VAL A 12 -7.58 3.80 21.51
C VAL A 12 -6.36 4.70 21.28
N ALA A 13 -5.81 5.28 22.35
CA ALA A 13 -4.62 6.12 22.25
C ALA A 13 -3.38 5.32 21.81
N ASP A 14 -3.24 4.08 22.28
CA ASP A 14 -2.14 3.19 21.91
C ASP A 14 -2.18 2.83 20.41
N VAL A 15 -3.35 2.41 19.90
CA VAL A 15 -3.56 2.18 18.46
C VAL A 15 -3.25 3.45 17.65
N SER A 16 -3.70 4.61 18.13
CA SER A 16 -3.46 5.88 17.45
C SER A 16 -1.97 6.21 17.35
N GLU A 17 -1.23 5.99 18.43
CA GLU A 17 0.21 6.25 18.47
C GLU A 17 0.99 5.28 17.56
N ALA A 18 0.63 4.00 17.55
CA ALA A 18 1.25 3.02 16.65
C ALA A 18 1.07 3.41 15.16
N VAL A 19 -0.11 3.86 14.78
CA VAL A 19 -0.39 4.35 13.41
C VAL A 19 0.37 5.64 13.13
N ARG A 20 0.44 6.56 14.10
CA ARG A 20 1.21 7.82 13.98
C ARG A 20 2.71 7.57 13.81
N GLN A 21 3.24 6.53 14.46
CA GLN A 21 4.60 6.04 14.29
C GLN A 21 4.81 5.23 12.99
N ARG A 22 3.76 5.11 12.17
CA ARG A 22 3.77 4.50 10.84
C ARG A 22 4.05 2.99 10.87
N ALA A 23 3.55 2.28 11.88
CA ALA A 23 3.55 0.82 11.87
C ALA A 23 2.95 0.27 10.56
N ASP A 24 3.59 -0.73 9.95
CA ASP A 24 3.08 -1.32 8.70
C ASP A 24 1.83 -2.18 8.92
N ALA A 25 1.74 -2.80 10.09
CA ALA A 25 0.63 -3.64 10.49
C ALA A 25 0.38 -3.51 11.99
N LEU A 26 -0.85 -3.79 12.38
CA LEU A 26 -1.29 -3.91 13.77
C LEU A 26 -1.82 -5.32 14.00
N MET A 27 -1.77 -5.79 15.24
CA MET A 27 -2.15 -7.16 15.60
C MET A 27 -3.20 -7.16 16.70
N LEU A 28 -4.25 -7.95 16.52
CA LEU A 28 -5.14 -8.37 17.60
C LEU A 28 -4.64 -9.72 18.11
N SER A 29 -4.51 -9.85 19.42
CA SER A 29 -4.03 -11.07 20.07
C SER A 29 -5.23 -11.84 20.62
N GLY A 30 -5.40 -11.86 21.93
CA GLY A 30 -6.51 -12.56 22.60
C GLY A 30 -7.89 -12.03 22.20
N GLU A 31 -7.98 -10.77 21.76
CA GLU A 31 -9.23 -10.15 21.32
C GLU A 31 -9.84 -10.85 20.12
N SER A 32 -9.02 -11.29 19.16
CA SER A 32 -9.48 -12.00 17.97
C SER A 32 -9.51 -13.52 18.16
N ALA A 33 -8.60 -14.06 18.96
CA ALA A 33 -8.47 -15.50 19.15
C ALA A 33 -9.54 -16.09 20.07
N MET A 34 -9.83 -15.42 21.20
CA MET A 34 -10.68 -15.95 22.27
C MET A 34 -11.65 -14.90 22.85
N GLY A 35 -11.69 -13.70 22.28
CA GLY A 35 -12.50 -12.59 22.78
C GLY A 35 -14.01 -12.80 22.53
N GLN A 36 -14.84 -12.21 23.39
CA GLN A 36 -16.30 -12.21 23.20
C GLN A 36 -16.76 -11.24 22.11
N TYR A 37 -15.91 -10.29 21.70
CA TYR A 37 -16.24 -9.25 20.72
C TYR A 37 -15.16 -9.07 19.64
N PRO A 38 -14.76 -10.13 18.92
CA PRO A 38 -13.65 -10.08 17.96
C PRO A 38 -13.94 -9.13 16.78
N ASP A 39 -15.17 -9.14 16.25
CA ASP A 39 -15.57 -8.25 15.16
C ASP A 39 -15.54 -6.78 15.57
N LYS A 40 -15.92 -6.47 16.83
CA LYS A 40 -15.83 -5.10 17.35
C LYS A 40 -14.39 -4.67 17.54
N ALA A 41 -13.52 -5.56 18.01
CA ALA A 41 -12.08 -5.27 18.14
C ALA A 41 -11.48 -4.92 16.77
N LEU A 42 -11.79 -5.70 15.74
CA LEU A 42 -11.37 -5.41 14.36
C LEU A 42 -11.95 -4.08 13.85
N ALA A 43 -13.23 -3.82 14.10
CA ALA A 43 -13.88 -2.58 13.67
C ALA A 43 -13.27 -1.34 14.34
N VAL A 44 -12.98 -1.40 15.64
CA VAL A 44 -12.30 -0.33 16.39
C VAL A 44 -10.92 -0.09 15.83
N LEU A 45 -10.11 -1.13 15.70
CA LEU A 45 -8.74 -1.01 15.19
C LEU A 45 -8.74 -0.37 13.80
N ARG A 46 -9.59 -0.86 12.88
CA ARG A 46 -9.77 -0.28 11.54
C ARG A 46 -10.22 1.18 11.60
N SER A 47 -11.23 1.50 12.42
CA SER A 47 -11.78 2.85 12.50
C SER A 47 -10.77 3.86 13.02
N VAL A 48 -9.98 3.49 14.03
CA VAL A 48 -8.94 4.34 14.60
C VAL A 48 -7.82 4.54 13.58
N SER A 49 -7.33 3.46 12.94
CA SER A 49 -6.29 3.55 11.91
C SER A 49 -6.69 4.48 10.77
N VAL A 50 -7.86 4.27 10.16
CA VAL A 50 -8.35 5.10 9.05
C VAL A 50 -8.51 6.56 9.47
N ARG A 51 -8.95 6.81 10.71
CA ARG A 51 -9.11 8.18 11.24
C ARG A 51 -7.76 8.89 11.36
N ILE A 52 -6.75 8.22 11.92
CA ILE A 52 -5.42 8.80 12.10
C ILE A 52 -4.70 8.98 10.76
N GLU A 53 -4.79 8.01 9.86
CA GLU A 53 -4.24 8.12 8.50
C GLU A 53 -4.87 9.30 7.74
N LYS A 54 -6.20 9.46 7.81
CA LYS A 54 -6.89 10.59 7.20
C LYS A 54 -6.44 11.93 7.79
N TRP A 55 -6.41 12.03 9.12
CA TRP A 55 -5.96 13.24 9.81
C TRP A 55 -4.53 13.62 9.40
N TRP A 56 -3.63 12.63 9.33
CA TRP A 56 -2.26 12.85 8.88
C TRP A 56 -2.20 13.45 7.47
N ARG A 57 -2.96 12.88 6.52
CA ARG A 57 -3.01 13.39 5.13
C ARG A 57 -3.55 14.81 5.05
N GLU A 58 -4.57 15.13 5.85
CA GLU A 58 -5.18 16.47 5.88
C GLU A 58 -4.23 17.51 6.46
N GLU A 59 -3.49 17.18 7.52
CA GLU A 59 -2.63 18.12 8.24
C GLU A 59 -1.27 18.32 7.57
N LYS A 60 -0.73 17.27 6.93
CA LYS A 60 0.61 17.26 6.33
C LYS A 60 0.64 17.48 4.82
N ARG A 61 -0.41 18.07 4.24
CA ARG A 61 -0.72 18.04 2.78
C ARG A 61 0.43 18.23 1.78
N HIS A 62 1.60 18.78 2.15
CA HIS A 62 2.77 18.86 1.26
C HIS A 62 4.14 18.69 1.96
N GLU A 63 4.22 18.14 3.17
CA GLU A 63 5.55 17.85 3.76
C GLU A 63 6.17 16.63 3.08
N ALA A 64 7.22 16.87 2.29
CA ALA A 64 8.03 15.81 1.73
C ALA A 64 8.57 14.93 2.87
N MET A 65 8.20 13.65 2.87
CA MET A 65 8.76 12.67 3.78
C MET A 65 10.23 12.50 3.46
N VAL A 66 11.11 13.03 4.32
CA VAL A 66 12.54 12.78 4.24
C VAL A 66 12.76 11.33 4.68
N LEU A 67 13.03 10.47 3.71
CA LEU A 67 13.38 9.07 3.94
C LEU A 67 14.90 8.96 4.04
N PRO A 68 15.42 8.20 5.01
CA PRO A 68 16.83 7.81 4.98
C PRO A 68 17.08 6.91 3.77
N ASP A 69 18.25 7.08 3.15
CA ASP A 69 18.72 6.20 2.08
C ASP A 69 18.93 4.78 2.63
N VAL A 70 18.43 3.78 1.90
CA VAL A 70 18.56 2.36 2.27
C VAL A 70 19.28 1.57 1.17
N GLY A 71 19.58 2.22 0.03
CA GLY A 71 20.30 1.61 -1.08
C GLY A 71 21.69 1.14 -0.65
N THR A 72 21.94 -0.17 -0.75
CA THR A 72 23.27 -0.75 -0.48
C THR A 72 24.12 -0.93 -1.74
N SER A 73 23.47 -0.87 -2.91
CA SER A 73 24.08 -0.96 -4.21
C SER A 73 23.53 0.11 -5.14
N PHE A 74 24.24 0.42 -6.23
CA PHE A 74 23.78 1.38 -7.23
C PHE A 74 22.42 1.01 -7.84
N ALA A 75 22.15 -0.29 -8.03
CA ALA A 75 20.87 -0.77 -8.54
C ALA A 75 19.71 -0.55 -7.54
N ASP A 76 20.00 -0.67 -6.23
CA ASP A 76 19.03 -0.38 -5.18
C ASP A 76 18.73 1.13 -5.16
N SER A 77 19.75 1.98 -5.25
CA SER A 77 19.59 3.43 -5.31
C SER A 77 18.76 3.88 -6.50
N ILE A 78 18.93 3.27 -7.69
CA ILE A 78 18.07 3.53 -8.86
C ILE A 78 16.62 3.16 -8.54
N SER A 79 16.39 1.97 -7.97
CA SER A 79 15.04 1.49 -7.63
C SER A 79 14.38 2.39 -6.60
N GLU A 80 15.14 2.87 -5.62
CA GLU A 80 14.73 3.83 -4.60
C GLU A 80 14.34 5.17 -5.21
N GLU A 81 15.16 5.75 -6.07
CA GLU A 81 14.84 7.03 -6.74
C GLU A 81 13.62 6.94 -7.66
N ILE A 82 13.46 5.81 -8.37
CA ILE A 82 12.26 5.52 -9.16
C ILE A 82 11.00 5.51 -8.28
N CYS A 83 11.04 4.79 -7.15
CA CYS A 83 9.89 4.68 -6.26
C CYS A 83 9.58 6.02 -5.56
N ASN A 84 10.61 6.74 -5.10
CA ASN A 84 10.47 8.05 -4.50
C ASN A 84 9.83 9.04 -5.49
N SER A 85 10.31 9.04 -6.74
CA SER A 85 9.78 9.90 -7.79
C SER A 85 8.35 9.53 -8.17
N ALA A 86 8.04 8.23 -8.30
CA ALA A 86 6.70 7.76 -8.60
C ALA A 86 5.70 8.11 -7.49
N ALA A 87 6.05 7.95 -6.22
CA ALA A 87 5.20 8.33 -5.09
C ALA A 87 4.98 9.85 -5.02
N LYS A 88 6.03 10.64 -5.24
CA LYS A 88 5.92 12.11 -5.30
C LYS A 88 5.02 12.56 -6.44
N MET A 89 5.18 11.96 -7.62
CA MET A 89 4.35 12.24 -8.79
C MET A 89 2.91 11.81 -8.56
N ALA A 90 2.68 10.66 -7.93
CA ALA A 90 1.35 10.16 -7.58
C ALA A 90 0.58 11.17 -6.71
N ASN A 91 1.23 11.70 -5.68
CA ASN A 91 0.61 12.70 -4.80
C ASN A 91 0.41 14.05 -5.51
N ASN A 92 1.39 14.52 -6.28
CA ASN A 92 1.31 15.81 -6.97
C ASN A 92 0.24 15.84 -8.08
N LEU A 93 0.06 14.72 -8.77
CA LEU A 93 -0.93 14.59 -9.85
C LEU A 93 -2.28 14.05 -9.34
N GLU A 94 -2.40 13.79 -8.04
CA GLU A 94 -3.59 13.21 -7.40
C GLU A 94 -4.08 11.95 -8.14
N VAL A 95 -3.15 11.05 -8.49
CA VAL A 95 -3.48 9.85 -9.27
C VAL A 95 -4.38 8.90 -8.48
N ASP A 96 -5.23 8.17 -9.19
CA ASP A 96 -6.20 7.26 -8.57
C ASP A 96 -5.54 5.98 -8.03
N ALA A 97 -4.43 5.53 -8.64
CA ALA A 97 -3.69 4.36 -8.15
C ALA A 97 -2.23 4.28 -8.62
N LEU A 98 -1.42 3.59 -7.83
CA LEU A 98 -0.08 3.13 -8.19
C LEU A 98 -0.09 1.63 -8.49
N PHE A 99 0.46 1.24 -9.64
CA PHE A 99 0.68 -0.16 -10.00
C PHE A 99 2.16 -0.48 -9.88
N VAL A 100 2.47 -1.59 -9.20
CA VAL A 100 3.86 -2.08 -9.10
C VAL A 100 3.94 -3.54 -9.52
N TYR A 101 4.71 -3.81 -10.58
CA TYR A 101 4.98 -5.15 -11.07
C TYR A 101 6.31 -5.64 -10.50
N THR A 102 6.25 -6.57 -9.55
CA THR A 102 7.43 -6.99 -8.77
C THR A 102 7.65 -8.49 -8.76
N LYS A 103 8.91 -8.90 -8.91
CA LYS A 103 9.33 -10.32 -8.83
C LYS A 103 9.67 -10.74 -7.41
N THR A 104 10.38 -9.88 -6.67
CA THR A 104 10.88 -10.19 -5.32
C THR A 104 10.06 -9.52 -4.21
N GLY A 105 9.36 -8.43 -4.53
CA GLY A 105 8.66 -7.55 -3.59
C GLY A 105 9.42 -6.26 -3.29
N HIS A 106 10.64 -6.06 -3.82
CA HIS A 106 11.51 -4.96 -3.42
C HIS A 106 10.94 -3.58 -3.76
N MET A 107 10.59 -3.28 -5.02
CA MET A 107 10.02 -1.97 -5.38
C MET A 107 8.65 -1.73 -4.75
N ALA A 108 7.85 -2.78 -4.54
CA ALA A 108 6.60 -2.67 -3.79
C ALA A 108 6.84 -2.20 -2.34
N SER A 109 7.87 -2.75 -1.69
CA SER A 109 8.29 -2.33 -0.36
C SER A 109 8.79 -0.89 -0.32
N LEU A 110 9.54 -0.47 -1.35
CA LEU A 110 10.03 0.91 -1.46
C LEU A 110 8.86 1.90 -1.65
N LEU A 111 7.89 1.60 -2.52
CA LEU A 111 6.68 2.41 -2.67
C LEU A 111 5.84 2.47 -1.38
N SER A 112 5.69 1.33 -0.69
CA SER A 112 5.00 1.26 0.61
C SER A 112 5.66 2.19 1.64
N ARG A 113 7.00 2.23 1.68
CA ARG A 113 7.78 3.11 2.54
C ARG A 113 7.55 4.60 2.25
N CYS A 114 7.29 4.97 0.99
CA CYS A 114 6.99 6.35 0.61
C CYS A 114 5.62 6.85 1.10
N ARG A 115 4.74 5.95 1.57
CA ARG A 115 3.39 6.28 2.07
C ARG A 115 2.57 7.19 1.13
N PRO A 116 2.44 6.88 -0.18
CA PRO A 116 1.63 7.69 -1.10
C PRO A 116 0.16 7.71 -0.67
N ASP A 117 -0.56 8.75 -1.10
CA ASP A 117 -1.96 8.95 -0.70
C ASP A 117 -2.94 8.00 -1.43
N CYS A 118 -2.56 7.59 -2.64
CA CYS A 118 -3.32 6.64 -3.46
C CYS A 118 -3.03 5.17 -3.08
N PRO A 119 -3.96 4.24 -3.36
CA PRO A 119 -3.72 2.80 -3.16
C PRO A 119 -2.59 2.27 -4.05
N ILE A 120 -1.83 1.31 -3.52
CA ILE A 120 -0.74 0.64 -4.25
C ILE A 120 -1.16 -0.79 -4.59
N PHE A 121 -1.42 -1.07 -5.86
CA PHE A 121 -1.70 -2.41 -6.35
C PHE A 121 -0.41 -3.10 -6.78
N ALA A 122 -0.03 -4.15 -6.05
CA ALA A 122 1.19 -4.90 -6.34
C ALA A 122 0.88 -6.19 -7.09
N PHE A 123 1.54 -6.41 -8.21
CA PHE A 123 1.40 -7.61 -9.02
C PHE A 123 2.66 -8.45 -8.91
N THR A 124 2.50 -9.75 -8.74
CA THR A 124 3.62 -10.70 -8.68
C THR A 124 3.21 -12.06 -9.25
N THR A 125 4.16 -12.82 -9.78
CA THR A 125 3.89 -14.16 -10.32
C THR A 125 3.79 -15.24 -9.24
N THR A 126 4.37 -14.99 -8.06
CA THR A 126 4.51 -16.00 -6.99
C THR A 126 3.58 -15.75 -5.81
N THR A 127 2.97 -16.83 -5.31
CA THR A 127 2.09 -16.77 -4.13
C THR A 127 2.85 -16.39 -2.85
N SER A 128 4.13 -16.79 -2.74
CA SER A 128 4.96 -16.47 -1.57
C SER A 128 5.17 -14.96 -1.43
N VAL A 129 5.59 -14.28 -2.49
CA VAL A 129 5.76 -12.82 -2.50
C VAL A 129 4.43 -12.13 -2.21
N ARG A 130 3.33 -12.56 -2.88
CA ARG A 130 1.99 -12.01 -2.63
C ARG A 130 1.63 -12.05 -1.15
N ARG A 131 1.86 -13.17 -0.46
CA ARG A 131 1.56 -13.32 0.97
C ARG A 131 2.40 -12.37 1.83
N ARG A 132 3.71 -12.25 1.58
CA ARG A 132 4.59 -11.35 2.33
C ARG A 132 4.16 -9.88 2.21
N LEU A 133 3.77 -9.46 1.01
CA LEU A 133 3.34 -8.08 0.75
C LEU A 133 2.06 -7.67 1.53
N ASN A 134 1.25 -8.61 2.03
CA ASN A 134 0.06 -8.27 2.83
C ASN A 134 0.42 -7.68 4.21
N LEU A 135 1.66 -7.82 4.67
CA LEU A 135 2.12 -7.26 5.94
C LEU A 135 2.74 -5.87 5.79
N GLN A 136 2.82 -5.36 4.56
CA GLN A 136 3.38 -4.05 4.28
C GLN A 136 2.24 -3.05 4.05
N TRP A 137 2.40 -1.85 4.58
CA TRP A 137 1.36 -0.84 4.56
C TRP A 137 0.94 -0.45 3.13
N GLY A 138 -0.35 -0.18 2.95
CA GLY A 138 -0.91 0.40 1.72
C GLY A 138 -0.87 -0.51 0.48
N LEU A 139 -0.25 -1.68 0.57
CA LEU A 139 -0.13 -2.63 -0.54
C LEU A 139 -1.34 -3.54 -0.63
N ILE A 140 -1.88 -3.66 -1.84
CA ILE A 140 -2.96 -4.58 -2.19
C ILE A 140 -2.41 -5.57 -3.22
N PRO A 141 -1.91 -6.75 -2.79
CA PRO A 141 -1.16 -7.63 -3.67
C PRO A 141 -2.02 -8.64 -4.43
N PHE A 142 -1.72 -8.82 -5.71
CA PHE A 142 -2.36 -9.74 -6.64
C PHE A 142 -1.35 -10.71 -7.22
N ARG A 143 -1.79 -11.95 -7.42
CA ARG A 143 -1.03 -12.90 -8.24
C ARG A 143 -1.47 -12.74 -9.68
N LEU A 144 -0.54 -12.39 -10.56
CA LEU A 144 -0.77 -12.23 -11.99
C LEU A 144 0.40 -12.84 -12.75
N GLY A 145 0.11 -13.60 -13.82
CA GLY A 145 1.14 -14.08 -14.73
C GLY A 145 1.63 -12.95 -15.62
N PHE A 146 2.95 -12.79 -15.74
CA PHE A 146 3.56 -11.77 -16.59
C PHE A 146 3.89 -12.35 -17.96
N SER A 147 3.69 -11.54 -19.00
CA SER A 147 4.30 -11.70 -20.32
C SER A 147 5.44 -10.69 -20.49
N ASP A 148 6.29 -10.89 -21.50
CA ASP A 148 7.32 -9.93 -21.89
C ASP A 148 6.72 -8.62 -22.45
N ASP A 149 5.49 -8.70 -22.96
CA ASP A 149 4.73 -7.52 -23.35
C ASP A 149 4.04 -6.86 -22.14
N MET A 150 4.42 -5.62 -21.86
CA MET A 150 3.90 -4.80 -20.78
C MET A 150 2.47 -4.32 -21.05
N GLU A 151 2.11 -4.07 -22.31
CA GLU A 151 0.76 -3.63 -22.67
C GLU A 151 -0.25 -4.75 -22.40
N SER A 152 0.07 -5.99 -22.75
CA SER A 152 -0.71 -7.16 -22.36
C SER A 152 -0.85 -7.30 -20.84
N ASN A 153 0.22 -7.05 -20.07
CA ASN A 153 0.16 -7.10 -18.60
C ASN A 153 -0.80 -6.04 -18.04
N LEU A 154 -0.74 -4.82 -18.56
CA LEU A 154 -1.63 -3.73 -18.15
C LEU A 154 -3.09 -4.02 -18.49
N ASN A 155 -3.38 -4.52 -19.70
CA ASN A 155 -4.74 -4.89 -20.09
C ASN A 155 -5.34 -6.00 -19.20
N LYS A 156 -4.53 -7.00 -18.81
CA LYS A 156 -4.94 -8.02 -17.84
C LYS A 156 -5.21 -7.42 -16.46
N THR A 157 -4.34 -6.52 -16.00
CA THR A 157 -4.50 -5.80 -14.73
C THR A 157 -5.77 -4.96 -14.71
N PHE A 158 -6.02 -4.18 -15.76
CA PHE A 158 -7.23 -3.35 -15.86
C PHE A 158 -8.49 -4.20 -15.83
N SER A 159 -8.53 -5.28 -16.61
CA SER A 159 -9.66 -6.22 -16.63
C SER A 159 -9.92 -6.82 -15.24
N LEU A 160 -8.85 -7.25 -14.55
CA LEU A 160 -8.93 -7.83 -13.21
C LEU A 160 -9.45 -6.85 -12.17
N LEU A 161 -8.91 -5.63 -12.14
CA LEU A 161 -9.26 -4.63 -11.13
C LEU A 161 -10.65 -4.02 -11.39
N LYS A 162 -11.04 -3.79 -12.65
CA LYS A 162 -12.40 -3.37 -13.01
C LYS A 162 -13.43 -4.41 -12.61
N ALA A 163 -13.17 -5.69 -12.88
CA ALA A 163 -14.07 -6.77 -12.47
C ALA A 163 -14.27 -6.85 -10.95
N ARG A 164 -13.32 -6.32 -10.16
CA ARG A 164 -13.40 -6.21 -8.70
C ARG A 164 -13.92 -4.86 -8.19
N GLY A 165 -14.25 -3.92 -9.09
CA GLY A 165 -14.69 -2.57 -8.73
C GLY A 165 -13.63 -1.73 -8.01
N MET A 166 -12.35 -2.03 -8.23
CA MET A 166 -11.23 -1.35 -7.56
C MET A 166 -10.67 -0.16 -8.35
N ILE A 167 -10.96 -0.12 -9.66
CA ILE A 167 -10.64 0.99 -10.57
C ILE A 167 -11.81 1.17 -11.55
N LYS A 168 -11.91 2.34 -12.18
CA LYS A 168 -12.89 2.68 -13.22
C LYS A 168 -12.18 3.24 -14.47
N SER A 169 -12.88 3.24 -15.59
CA SER A 169 -12.39 3.89 -16.81
C SER A 169 -12.18 5.39 -16.58
N GLY A 170 -11.07 5.92 -17.09
CA GLY A 170 -10.68 7.31 -16.89
C GLY A 170 -9.85 7.57 -15.63
N ASP A 171 -9.63 6.57 -14.76
CA ASP A 171 -8.69 6.70 -13.64
C ASP A 171 -7.26 6.94 -14.17
N LEU A 172 -6.54 7.86 -13.54
CA LEU A 172 -5.13 8.14 -13.82
C LEU A 172 -4.27 7.21 -12.97
N VAL A 173 -3.38 6.44 -13.61
CA VAL A 173 -2.52 5.49 -12.92
C VAL A 173 -1.05 5.68 -13.29
N ILE A 174 -0.18 5.39 -12.32
CA ILE A 174 1.27 5.31 -12.52
C ILE A 174 1.70 3.86 -12.35
N ALA A 175 2.40 3.32 -13.34
CA ALA A 175 2.95 1.98 -13.30
C ALA A 175 4.47 2.00 -13.14
N VAL A 176 4.97 1.17 -12.23
CA VAL A 176 6.39 0.95 -11.94
C VAL A 176 6.70 -0.55 -12.06
N SER A 177 7.87 -0.92 -12.56
CA SER A 177 8.21 -2.33 -12.77
C SER A 177 9.67 -2.67 -12.43
N ASP A 178 9.86 -3.80 -11.72
CA ASP A 178 11.16 -4.45 -11.54
C ASP A 178 11.71 -5.03 -12.86
N MET A 179 10.83 -5.28 -13.84
CA MET A 179 11.18 -6.00 -15.09
C MET A 179 11.77 -5.07 -16.14
N LEU A 180 11.29 -3.82 -16.15
CA LEU A 180 11.79 -2.72 -16.96
C LEU A 180 11.90 -1.56 -15.97
N GLN A 181 13.10 -1.30 -15.41
CA GLN A 181 13.34 -0.23 -14.43
C GLN A 181 12.94 1.14 -15.01
N SER A 182 11.65 1.46 -14.93
CA SER A 182 10.99 2.54 -15.66
C SER A 182 9.70 2.95 -14.98
N ILE A 183 9.24 4.16 -15.28
CA ILE A 183 7.97 4.73 -14.81
C ILE A 183 7.10 5.01 -16.03
N GLN A 184 5.83 4.62 -15.99
CA GLN A 184 4.85 4.89 -17.04
C GLN A 184 3.61 5.56 -16.44
N VAL A 185 3.10 6.60 -17.10
CA VAL A 185 1.88 7.34 -16.70
C VAL A 185 0.83 7.17 -17.80
N MET A 186 -0.38 6.75 -17.45
CA MET A 186 -1.43 6.46 -18.43
C MET A 186 -2.83 6.49 -17.79
N ASN A 187 -3.85 6.56 -18.64
CA ASN A 187 -5.24 6.47 -18.22
C ASN A 187 -5.75 5.03 -18.36
N VAL A 188 -6.60 4.59 -17.43
CA VAL A 188 -7.32 3.33 -17.54
C VAL A 188 -8.30 3.42 -18.73
N PRO A 189 -8.25 2.47 -19.69
CA PRO A 189 -9.10 2.48 -20.88
C PRO A 189 -10.59 2.29 -20.54
#